data_AF-A0A957JDH7-F1
#
_entry.id   AF-A0A957JDH7-F1
#
_cell.length_a   1.000
_cell.length_b   1.000
_cell.length_c   1.000
_cell.angle_alpha   90.00
_cell.angle_beta   90.00
_cell.angle_gamma   90.00
#
_symmetry.space_group_name_H-M   'P 1'
#
loop_
_entity.id
_entity.type
_entity.pdbx_description
1 polymer ?
#
loop_
_entity_poly.entity_id
_entity_poly.type
_entity_poly.pdbx_seq_one_letter_code
_entity_poly.pdbx_strand_id
1 'polypeptide(L)'
;GSIVAYTVSRTVGMPGHGLESWWVPAGVLSLALEGAFTILMLFVWPQALKAAAVYSRAARALATAAQPAPSTRQRLITYFAPVSMILVLLLTGLVGAIWLSTVEVITQETLEQEYGIRVTMIATTMQDSAVDVRFEVLDQVKAQRLLENHDAHLYLRVGDNKDLIFSAGEGHHHGALREGINYYMFFPNPDHQIQPGTPVSFGFGNVQVEPIASR
;
A
#
# COMPACT_ATOMS: atom_id res chain seq x y z
N GLY A 1 -20.13 2.50 1.73
CA GLY A 1 -19.64 3.89 1.80
C GLY A 1 -18.49 4.07 0.83
N SER A 2 -17.52 3.16 0.89
CA SER A 2 -16.39 3.05 -0.01
C SER A 2 -16.77 2.73 -1.46
N ILE A 3 -17.83 1.95 -1.77
CA ILE A 3 -18.28 1.75 -3.17
C ILE A 3 -18.65 3.08 -3.82
N VAL A 4 -19.46 3.90 -3.14
CA VAL A 4 -19.91 5.19 -3.69
C VAL A 4 -18.71 6.12 -3.89
N ALA A 5 -17.81 6.20 -2.91
CA ALA A 5 -16.58 6.98 -3.03
C ALA A 5 -15.69 6.48 -4.19
N TYR A 6 -15.54 5.16 -4.34
CA TYR A 6 -14.76 4.54 -5.42
C TYR A 6 -15.38 4.81 -6.80
N THR A 7 -16.69 4.61 -6.95
CA THR A 7 -17.40 4.89 -8.21
C THR A 7 -17.33 6.37 -8.56
N VAL A 8 -17.49 7.27 -7.59
CA VAL A 8 -17.38 8.72 -7.80
C VAL A 8 -15.96 9.12 -8.20
N SER A 9 -14.93 8.60 -7.51
CA SER A 9 -13.52 8.82 -7.89
C SER A 9 -13.24 8.40 -9.35
N ARG A 10 -13.78 7.28 -9.81
CA ARG A 10 -13.53 6.77 -11.19
C ARG A 10 -14.39 7.39 -12.28
N THR A 11 -15.50 8.04 -11.94
CA THR A 11 -16.46 8.61 -12.93
C THR A 11 -16.43 10.12 -12.99
N VAL A 12 -16.34 10.78 -11.85
CA VAL A 12 -16.37 12.25 -11.71
C VAL A 12 -15.02 12.79 -11.26
N GLY A 13 -14.17 11.96 -10.65
CA GLY A 13 -12.96 12.42 -9.97
C GLY A 13 -13.28 12.97 -8.58
N MET A 14 -12.27 13.03 -7.71
CA MET A 14 -12.37 13.70 -6.41
C MET A 14 -11.75 15.11 -6.51
N PRO A 15 -12.26 16.11 -5.76
CA PRO A 15 -11.67 17.44 -5.78
C PRO A 15 -10.18 17.39 -5.45
N GLY A 16 -9.33 17.89 -6.35
CA GLY A 16 -7.87 17.88 -6.19
C GLY A 16 -7.15 16.63 -6.70
N HIS A 17 -7.86 15.61 -7.19
CA HIS A 17 -7.27 14.41 -7.81
C HIS A 17 -7.81 14.19 -9.24
N GLY A 18 -6.94 13.76 -10.16
CA GLY A 18 -7.33 13.40 -11.52
C GLY A 18 -8.19 12.13 -11.57
N LEU A 19 -8.74 11.83 -12.76
CA LEU A 19 -9.46 10.57 -12.98
C LEU A 19 -8.50 9.39 -12.80
N GLU A 20 -8.85 8.58 -11.83
CA GLU A 20 -8.03 7.49 -11.34
C GLU A 20 -8.35 6.22 -12.21
N SER A 21 -7.37 5.37 -12.58
CA SER A 21 -7.61 4.26 -13.55
C SER A 21 -8.51 3.13 -13.00
N TRP A 22 -9.42 2.57 -13.78
CA TRP A 22 -10.38 1.55 -13.27
C TRP A 22 -9.75 0.27 -12.70
N TRP A 23 -8.48 0.02 -13.01
CA TRP A 23 -7.77 -1.22 -12.71
C TRP A 23 -6.70 -1.08 -11.65
N VAL A 24 -6.75 -0.04 -10.82
CA VAL A 24 -5.87 0.05 -9.65
C VAL A 24 -6.14 -1.15 -8.73
N PRO A 25 -5.14 -2.01 -8.43
CA PRO A 25 -5.36 -3.26 -7.71
C PRO A 25 -6.10 -3.10 -6.37
N ALA A 26 -5.78 -2.06 -5.61
CA ALA A 26 -6.45 -1.75 -4.35
C ALA A 26 -7.94 -1.44 -4.53
N GLY A 27 -8.31 -0.77 -5.62
CA GLY A 27 -9.67 -0.44 -5.98
C GLY A 27 -10.52 -1.65 -6.32
N VAL A 28 -9.97 -2.56 -7.14
CA VAL A 28 -10.61 -3.81 -7.52
C VAL A 28 -10.83 -4.71 -6.28
N LEU A 29 -9.84 -4.79 -5.40
CA LEU A 29 -9.93 -5.55 -4.15
C LEU A 29 -11.02 -4.99 -3.22
N SER A 30 -11.07 -3.67 -3.04
CA SER A 30 -12.10 -3.00 -2.22
C SER A 30 -13.50 -3.25 -2.78
N LEU A 31 -13.67 -3.14 -4.10
CA LEU A 31 -14.96 -3.38 -4.76
C LEU A 31 -15.41 -4.85 -4.58
N ALA A 32 -14.49 -5.80 -4.73
CA ALA A 32 -14.76 -7.22 -4.54
C ALA A 32 -15.18 -7.54 -3.09
N LEU A 33 -14.45 -6.99 -2.10
CA LEU A 33 -14.74 -7.19 -0.67
C LEU A 33 -16.09 -6.59 -0.27
N GLU A 34 -16.37 -5.34 -0.66
CA GLU A 34 -17.63 -4.69 -0.31
C GLU A 34 -18.82 -5.30 -1.07
N GLY A 35 -18.60 -5.77 -2.31
CA GLY A 35 -19.57 -6.56 -3.05
C GLY A 35 -19.91 -7.89 -2.36
N ALA A 36 -18.89 -8.65 -1.95
CA ALA A 36 -19.06 -9.89 -1.20
C ALA A 36 -19.78 -9.66 0.14
N PHE A 37 -19.41 -8.61 0.87
CA PHE A 37 -20.08 -8.21 2.11
C PHE A 37 -21.56 -7.87 1.87
N THR A 38 -21.86 -7.13 0.80
CA THR A 38 -23.24 -6.74 0.46
C THR A 38 -24.09 -7.95 0.10
N ILE A 39 -23.55 -8.88 -0.70
CA ILE A 39 -24.23 -10.15 -1.01
C ILE A 39 -24.48 -10.94 0.28
N LEU A 40 -23.49 -11.03 1.16
CA LEU A 40 -23.64 -11.72 2.44
C LEU A 40 -24.71 -11.05 3.33
N MET A 41 -24.74 -9.72 3.39
CA MET A 41 -25.77 -8.97 4.10
C MET A 41 -27.16 -9.10 3.49
N LEU A 42 -27.30 -9.19 2.17
CA LEU A 42 -28.61 -9.32 1.53
C LEU A 42 -29.17 -10.74 1.58
N PHE A 43 -28.32 -11.75 1.51
CA PHE A 43 -28.77 -13.15 1.37
C PHE A 43 -28.61 -13.98 2.65
N VAL A 44 -27.59 -13.72 3.46
CA VAL A 44 -27.32 -14.50 4.69
C VAL A 44 -27.94 -13.83 5.91
N TRP A 45 -27.84 -12.50 6.03
CA TRP A 45 -28.37 -11.78 7.21
C TRP A 45 -29.88 -11.95 7.41
N PRO A 46 -30.76 -11.90 6.38
CA PRO A 46 -32.18 -12.11 6.60
C PRO A 46 -32.49 -13.53 7.04
N GLN A 47 -31.70 -14.51 6.62
CA GLN A 47 -31.84 -15.89 7.10
C GLN A 47 -31.37 -16.03 8.54
N ALA A 48 -30.29 -15.37 8.93
CA ALA A 48 -29.83 -15.30 10.31
C ALA A 48 -30.88 -14.61 11.21
N LEU A 49 -31.49 -13.51 10.78
CA LEU A 49 -32.57 -12.84 11.50
C LEU A 49 -33.82 -13.70 11.61
N LYS A 50 -34.22 -14.41 10.55
CA LYS A 50 -35.33 -15.37 10.60
C LYS A 50 -35.03 -16.51 11.57
N ALA A 51 -33.80 -17.05 11.56
CA ALA A 51 -33.37 -18.09 12.48
C ALA A 51 -33.36 -17.60 13.94
N ALA A 52 -32.86 -16.40 14.19
CA ALA A 52 -32.86 -15.77 15.51
C ALA A 52 -34.27 -15.46 16.02
N ALA A 53 -35.18 -15.02 15.13
CA ALA A 53 -36.58 -14.78 15.47
C ALA A 53 -37.30 -16.09 15.83
N VAL A 54 -37.09 -17.17 15.06
CA VAL A 54 -37.60 -18.51 15.37
C VAL A 54 -37.02 -19.01 16.69
N TYR A 55 -35.71 -18.82 16.92
CA TYR A 55 -35.05 -19.20 18.16
C TYR A 55 -35.59 -18.42 19.36
N SER A 56 -35.90 -17.12 19.22
CA SER A 56 -36.47 -16.31 20.31
C SER A 56 -37.91 -16.68 20.67
N ARG A 57 -38.72 -17.10 19.69
CA ARG A 57 -40.09 -17.62 19.92
C ARG A 57 -40.03 -19.01 20.53
N ALA A 58 -39.14 -19.87 20.02
CA ALA A 58 -38.87 -21.17 20.59
C ALA A 58 -38.34 -21.04 22.02
N ALA A 59 -37.41 -20.11 22.30
CA ALA A 59 -36.84 -19.80 23.62
C ALA A 59 -37.89 -19.34 24.64
N ARG A 60 -38.89 -18.56 24.20
CA ARG A 60 -40.05 -18.19 25.03
C ARG A 60 -41.00 -19.36 25.29
N ALA A 61 -41.18 -20.26 24.32
CA ALA A 61 -41.97 -21.49 24.50
C ALA A 61 -41.22 -22.58 25.30
N LEU A 62 -39.90 -22.52 25.29
CA LEU A 62 -38.90 -23.32 26.03
C LEU A 62 -38.83 -23.00 27.51
N ALA A 63 -38.87 -21.72 27.83
CA ALA A 63 -38.87 -21.25 29.21
C ALA A 63 -40.07 -21.81 29.99
N THR A 64 -41.07 -22.34 29.28
CA THR A 64 -42.25 -23.03 29.80
C THR A 64 -42.25 -24.55 29.59
N ALA A 65 -41.31 -25.14 28.84
CA ALA A 65 -41.26 -26.60 28.61
C ALA A 65 -39.83 -27.12 28.36
N ALA A 66 -39.45 -28.19 29.08
CA ALA A 66 -38.16 -28.87 28.93
C ALA A 66 -37.93 -29.30 27.47
N GLN A 67 -36.85 -28.82 26.84
CA GLN A 67 -36.59 -29.08 25.42
C GLN A 67 -35.65 -30.23 25.11
N PRO A 68 -35.81 -30.85 23.92
CA PRO A 68 -34.81 -31.72 23.33
C PRO A 68 -33.61 -30.92 22.83
N ALA A 69 -32.42 -31.51 22.97
CA ALA A 69 -31.16 -30.89 22.59
C ALA A 69 -31.12 -30.49 21.10
N PRO A 70 -30.53 -29.33 20.73
CA PRO A 70 -30.45 -28.89 19.34
C PRO A 70 -29.64 -29.87 18.50
N SER A 71 -30.13 -30.14 17.29
CA SER A 71 -29.52 -31.08 16.34
C SER A 71 -28.07 -30.70 16.01
N THR A 72 -27.22 -31.71 15.80
CA THR A 72 -25.79 -31.55 15.48
C THR A 72 -25.56 -30.61 14.29
N ARG A 73 -26.46 -30.66 13.29
CA ARG A 73 -26.41 -29.82 12.09
C ARG A 73 -26.63 -28.33 12.37
N GLN A 74 -27.54 -27.99 13.30
CA GLN A 74 -27.75 -26.60 13.71
C GLN A 74 -26.56 -26.05 14.50
N ARG A 75 -25.96 -26.85 15.39
CA ARG A 75 -24.74 -26.44 16.11
C ARG A 75 -23.60 -26.14 15.14
N LEU A 76 -23.40 -26.98 14.13
CA LEU A 76 -22.37 -26.76 13.11
C LEU A 76 -22.59 -25.45 12.35
N ILE A 77 -23.81 -25.14 11.89
CA ILE A 77 -24.05 -23.89 11.13
C ILE A 77 -23.81 -22.65 12.00
N THR A 78 -24.25 -22.66 13.26
CA THR A 78 -24.12 -21.50 14.16
C THR A 78 -22.65 -21.16 14.48
N TYR A 79 -21.78 -22.17 14.62
CA TYR A 79 -20.37 -21.94 14.94
C TYR A 79 -19.48 -21.76 13.70
N PHE A 80 -19.74 -22.47 12.59
CA PHE A 80 -18.85 -22.42 11.43
C PHE A 80 -19.03 -21.16 10.58
N ALA A 81 -20.24 -20.58 10.51
CA ALA A 81 -20.49 -19.38 9.71
C ALA A 81 -19.72 -18.12 10.15
N PRO A 82 -19.68 -17.74 11.46
CA PRO A 82 -18.88 -16.59 11.88
C PRO A 82 -17.37 -16.86 11.79
N VAL A 83 -16.93 -18.09 12.09
CA VAL A 83 -15.51 -18.47 12.01
C VAL A 83 -14.99 -18.43 10.59
N SER A 84 -15.75 -18.91 9.61
CA SER A 84 -15.35 -18.83 8.20
C SER A 84 -15.29 -17.39 7.70
N MET A 85 -16.20 -16.51 8.15
CA MET A 85 -16.18 -15.10 7.77
C MET A 85 -14.95 -14.36 8.33
N ILE A 86 -14.58 -14.62 9.59
CA ILE A 86 -13.35 -14.06 10.19
C ILE A 86 -12.12 -14.60 9.45
N LEU A 87 -12.09 -15.89 9.13
CA LEU A 87 -10.98 -16.49 8.39
C LEU A 87 -10.80 -15.86 7.00
N VAL A 88 -11.90 -15.62 6.27
CA VAL A 88 -11.86 -14.97 4.96
C VAL A 88 -11.34 -13.54 5.06
N LEU A 89 -11.79 -12.76 6.05
CA LEU A 89 -11.30 -11.40 6.29
C LEU A 89 -9.81 -11.35 6.66
N LEU A 90 -9.34 -12.31 7.47
CA LEU A 90 -7.93 -12.41 7.83
C LEU A 90 -7.08 -12.81 6.62
N LEU A 91 -7.54 -13.76 5.81
CA LEU A 91 -6.84 -14.21 4.61
C LEU A 91 -6.78 -13.11 3.54
N THR A 92 -7.85 -12.35 3.32
CA THR A 92 -7.82 -11.23 2.36
C THR A 92 -6.97 -10.07 2.84
N GLY A 93 -6.99 -9.77 4.14
CA GLY A 93 -6.08 -8.79 4.75
C GLY A 93 -4.60 -9.19 4.60
N LEU A 94 -4.28 -10.47 4.82
CA LEU A 94 -2.92 -11.00 4.68
C LEU A 94 -2.42 -10.94 3.22
N VAL A 95 -3.26 -11.34 2.26
CA VAL A 95 -2.91 -11.27 0.83
C VAL A 95 -2.72 -9.82 0.41
N GLY A 96 -3.60 -8.90 0.81
CA GLY A 96 -3.44 -7.47 0.54
C GLY A 96 -2.10 -6.92 1.09
N ALA A 97 -1.73 -7.30 2.31
CA ALA A 97 -0.48 -6.87 2.93
C ALA A 97 0.77 -7.37 2.18
N ILE A 98 0.74 -8.61 1.66
CA ILE A 98 1.87 -9.19 0.92
C ILE A 98 2.06 -8.53 -0.45
N TRP A 99 0.96 -8.20 -1.14
CA TRP A 99 1.01 -7.60 -2.48
C TRP A 99 1.36 -6.10 -2.48
N LEU A 100 1.14 -5.39 -1.37
CA LEU A 100 1.38 -3.94 -1.27
C LEU A 100 2.80 -3.57 -0.84
N SER A 101 3.66 -4.53 -0.45
CA SER A 101 4.92 -4.22 0.23
C SER A 101 6.20 -4.65 -0.49
N THR A 102 6.14 -5.10 -1.74
CA THR A 102 7.37 -5.51 -2.45
C THR A 102 8.03 -4.31 -3.10
N VAL A 103 9.12 -3.85 -2.50
CA VAL A 103 10.08 -2.96 -3.14
C VAL A 103 10.87 -3.78 -4.15
N GLU A 104 10.86 -3.36 -5.40
CA GLU A 104 11.64 -3.94 -6.48
C GLU A 104 13.05 -3.34 -6.45
N VAL A 105 14.07 -4.18 -6.25
CA VAL A 105 15.46 -3.76 -6.29
C VAL A 105 16.00 -3.96 -7.71
N ILE A 106 16.46 -2.88 -8.34
CA ILE A 106 16.98 -2.84 -9.70
C ILE A 106 18.42 -2.34 -9.73
N THR A 107 19.16 -2.68 -10.79
CA THR A 107 20.51 -2.12 -10.98
C THR A 107 20.44 -0.69 -11.50
N GLN A 108 21.56 0.03 -11.40
CA GLN A 108 21.69 1.36 -11.99
C GLN A 108 21.40 1.34 -13.50
N GLU A 109 21.88 0.34 -14.24
CA GLU A 109 21.66 0.24 -15.68
C GLU A 109 20.17 0.04 -16.01
N THR A 110 19.45 -0.76 -15.22
CA THR A 110 18.01 -0.93 -15.37
C THR A 110 17.27 0.38 -15.09
N LEU A 111 17.67 1.13 -14.06
CA LEU A 111 17.09 2.45 -13.78
C LEU A 111 17.28 3.40 -14.97
N GLU A 112 18.48 3.43 -15.56
CA GLU A 112 18.78 4.28 -16.72
C GLU A 112 17.97 3.86 -17.96
N GLN A 113 17.85 2.56 -18.23
CA GLN A 113 17.17 2.04 -19.42
C GLN A 113 15.65 2.18 -19.34
N GLU A 114 15.05 1.82 -18.21
CA GLU A 114 13.59 1.78 -18.04
C GLU A 114 13.01 3.13 -17.62
N TYR A 115 13.71 3.85 -16.74
CA TYR A 115 13.22 5.08 -16.13
C TYR A 115 13.98 6.32 -16.56
N GLY A 116 15.08 6.20 -17.31
CA GLY A 116 15.80 7.37 -17.81
C GLY A 116 16.41 8.22 -16.70
N ILE A 117 16.78 7.61 -15.57
CA ILE A 117 17.38 8.31 -14.43
C ILE A 117 18.73 7.67 -14.12
N ARG A 118 19.73 8.50 -13.88
CA ARG A 118 21.06 8.08 -13.42
C ARG A 118 21.34 8.69 -12.05
N VAL A 119 21.51 7.87 -11.02
CA VAL A 119 22.10 8.35 -9.75
C VAL A 119 23.56 8.70 -10.00
N THR A 120 23.94 9.96 -9.76
CA THR A 120 25.30 10.46 -10.01
C THR A 120 26.10 10.58 -8.72
N MET A 121 25.45 10.80 -7.58
CA MET A 121 26.11 10.95 -6.30
C MET A 121 25.21 10.57 -5.13
N ILE A 122 25.80 9.90 -4.14
CA ILE A 122 25.28 9.78 -2.77
C ILE A 122 26.49 10.05 -1.87
N ALA A 123 26.49 11.18 -1.18
CA ALA A 123 27.62 11.60 -0.37
C ALA A 123 27.18 12.23 0.95
N THR A 124 27.95 12.01 1.99
CA THR A 124 27.74 12.68 3.28
C THR A 124 28.16 14.14 3.19
N THR A 125 27.43 15.03 3.86
CA THR A 125 27.69 16.47 3.87
C THR A 125 27.36 17.09 5.22
N MET A 126 27.73 18.36 5.40
CA MET A 126 27.43 19.15 6.60
C MET A 126 27.91 18.46 7.90
N GLN A 127 29.15 17.99 7.92
CA GLN A 127 29.72 17.20 9.04
C GLN A 127 28.88 15.94 9.32
N ASP A 128 28.60 15.18 8.26
CA ASP A 128 27.85 13.93 8.29
C ASP A 128 26.43 14.05 8.86
N SER A 129 25.87 15.27 8.93
CA SER A 129 24.50 15.50 9.43
C SER A 129 23.43 15.37 8.33
N ALA A 130 23.85 15.38 7.07
CA ALA A 130 22.97 15.19 5.92
C ALA A 130 23.65 14.39 4.81
N VAL A 131 22.85 13.86 3.89
CA VAL A 131 23.31 13.16 2.68
C VAL A 131 22.86 13.94 1.45
N ASP A 132 23.81 14.37 0.62
CA ASP A 132 23.59 14.97 -0.70
C ASP A 132 23.42 13.85 -1.72
N VAL A 133 22.22 13.74 -2.27
CA VAL A 133 21.88 12.79 -3.32
C VAL A 133 21.65 13.56 -4.60
N ARG A 134 22.34 13.15 -5.67
CA ARG A 134 22.22 13.74 -7.00
C ARG A 134 21.86 12.69 -8.02
N PHE A 135 20.99 13.08 -8.94
CA PHE A 135 20.63 12.27 -10.08
C PHE A 135 20.43 13.13 -11.32
N GLU A 136 20.70 12.54 -12.48
CA GLU A 136 20.52 13.14 -13.79
C GLU A 136 19.30 12.51 -14.47
N VAL A 137 18.50 13.32 -15.14
CA VAL A 137 17.41 12.84 -16.01
C VAL A 137 17.98 12.65 -17.42
N LEU A 138 18.10 11.41 -17.86
CA LEU A 138 18.54 11.03 -19.21
C LEU A 138 17.40 11.08 -20.24
N ASP A 139 16.17 10.76 -19.81
CA ASP A 139 14.96 10.77 -20.64
C ASP A 139 13.78 11.25 -19.79
N GLN A 140 13.19 12.38 -20.17
CA GLN A 140 12.15 13.02 -19.37
C GLN A 140 10.86 12.19 -19.35
N VAL A 141 10.48 11.62 -20.49
CA VAL A 141 9.22 10.88 -20.63
C VAL A 141 9.26 9.61 -19.77
N LYS A 142 10.42 8.96 -19.69
CA LYS A 142 10.61 7.81 -18.79
C LYS A 142 10.65 8.23 -17.32
N ALA A 143 11.38 9.30 -17.00
CA ALA A 143 11.56 9.76 -15.63
C ALA A 143 10.26 10.22 -14.98
N GLN A 144 9.35 10.83 -15.77
CA GLN A 144 8.02 11.23 -15.30
C GLN A 144 7.22 10.06 -14.73
N ARG A 145 7.38 8.84 -15.25
CA ARG A 145 6.66 7.66 -14.73
C ARG A 145 7.02 7.34 -13.28
N LEU A 146 8.26 7.65 -12.89
CA LEU A 146 8.79 7.38 -11.55
C LEU A 146 8.59 8.58 -10.61
N LEU A 147 8.74 9.80 -11.13
CA LEU A 147 8.81 11.03 -10.33
C LEU A 147 7.52 11.85 -10.27
N GLU A 148 6.58 11.71 -11.22
CA GLU A 148 5.26 12.37 -11.17
C GLU A 148 4.20 11.53 -10.44
N ASN A 149 4.54 10.31 -10.02
CA ASN A 149 3.68 9.53 -9.14
C ASN A 149 3.70 10.18 -7.74
N HIS A 150 2.62 10.86 -7.37
CA HIS A 150 2.50 11.60 -6.10
C HIS A 150 2.72 10.73 -4.85
N ASP A 151 2.58 9.41 -4.97
CA ASP A 151 2.81 8.46 -3.88
C ASP A 151 4.28 7.97 -3.81
N ALA A 152 5.11 8.30 -4.81
CA ALA A 152 6.51 7.91 -4.87
C ALA A 152 7.38 8.86 -4.03
N HIS A 153 7.40 8.61 -2.72
CA HIS A 153 8.36 9.27 -1.85
C HIS A 153 9.79 8.84 -2.19
N LEU A 154 10.70 9.81 -2.21
CA LEU A 154 12.14 9.57 -2.32
C LEU A 154 12.69 9.21 -0.94
N TYR A 155 13.47 8.13 -0.87
CA TYR A 155 14.04 7.65 0.38
C TYR A 155 15.43 7.06 0.20
N LEU A 156 16.18 7.01 1.28
CA LEU A 156 17.41 6.23 1.41
C LEU A 156 17.18 5.04 2.33
N ARG A 157 17.83 3.92 2.00
CA ARG A 157 17.90 2.72 2.84
C ARG A 157 19.35 2.36 3.08
N VAL A 158 19.70 2.12 4.34
CA VAL A 158 21.07 1.79 4.76
C VAL A 158 21.20 0.28 4.90
N GLY A 159 22.00 -0.36 4.02
CA GLY A 159 22.15 -1.81 3.98
C GLY A 159 20.81 -2.55 3.94
N ASP A 160 20.67 -3.59 4.77
CA ASP A 160 19.43 -4.37 4.93
C ASP A 160 18.51 -3.82 6.03
N ASN A 161 18.79 -2.61 6.55
CA ASN A 161 17.93 -2.01 7.57
C ASN A 161 16.54 -1.71 7.00
N LYS A 162 15.51 -1.93 7.82
CA LYS A 162 14.11 -1.63 7.47
C LYS A 162 13.81 -0.14 7.60
N ASP A 163 14.64 0.61 8.33
CA ASP A 163 14.44 2.04 8.53
C ASP A 163 14.70 2.80 7.23
N LEU A 164 13.73 3.64 6.87
CA LEU A 164 13.78 4.49 5.68
C LEU A 164 14.08 5.92 6.12
N ILE A 165 15.04 6.54 5.44
CA ILE A 165 15.38 7.95 5.64
C ILE A 165 14.73 8.74 4.50
N PHE A 166 13.80 9.62 4.83
CA PHE A 166 13.08 10.44 3.85
C PHE A 166 13.71 11.83 3.70
N SER A 167 13.55 12.45 2.52
CA SER A 167 14.11 13.76 2.22
C SER A 167 13.60 14.82 3.21
N ALA A 168 14.50 15.70 3.67
CA ALA A 168 14.16 16.82 4.54
C ALA A 168 13.50 17.93 3.71
N GLY A 169 12.24 17.73 3.37
CA GLY A 169 11.43 18.69 2.63
C GLY A 169 10.71 18.04 1.46
N GLU A 170 9.40 18.28 1.40
CA GLU A 170 8.57 18.20 0.20
C GLU A 170 9.08 19.23 -0.82
N GLY A 171 10.26 18.96 -1.40
CA GLY A 171 10.77 19.68 -2.55
C GLY A 171 9.97 19.30 -3.78
N HIS A 172 8.65 19.51 -3.75
CA HIS A 172 7.82 19.57 -4.94
C HIS A 172 8.27 20.78 -5.74
N HIS A 173 9.37 20.63 -6.47
CA HIS A 173 9.60 21.49 -7.61
C HIS A 173 8.47 21.17 -8.58
N HIS A 174 7.39 21.95 -8.55
CA HIS A 174 6.33 22.01 -9.55
C HIS A 174 6.84 22.43 -10.95
N GLY A 175 8.14 22.33 -11.19
CA GLY A 175 8.76 22.54 -12.49
C GLY A 175 8.77 21.24 -13.26
N ALA A 176 8.46 21.32 -14.55
CA ALA A 176 8.61 20.18 -15.45
C ALA A 176 10.04 19.63 -15.35
N LEU A 177 10.15 18.30 -15.23
CA LEU A 177 11.42 17.60 -15.38
C LEU A 177 12.08 17.99 -16.72
N ARG A 178 13.40 18.01 -16.74
CA ARG A 178 14.20 18.42 -17.90
C ARG A 178 15.34 17.45 -18.09
N GLU A 179 15.51 16.99 -19.32
CA GLU A 179 16.61 16.12 -19.72
C GLU A 179 17.97 16.83 -19.58
N GLY A 180 19.00 16.08 -19.21
CA GLY A 180 20.36 16.56 -18.99
C GLY A 180 20.55 17.46 -17.77
N ILE A 181 19.52 17.60 -16.92
CA ILE A 181 19.61 18.37 -15.68
C ILE A 181 19.94 17.44 -14.52
N ASN A 182 20.91 17.88 -13.70
CA ASN A 182 21.22 17.27 -12.42
C ASN A 182 20.32 17.87 -11.34
N TYR A 183 19.53 17.00 -10.73
CA TYR A 183 18.74 17.30 -9.54
C TYR A 183 19.54 16.92 -8.32
N TYR A 184 19.36 17.67 -7.24
CA TYR A 184 19.99 17.42 -5.95
C TYR A 184 18.94 17.46 -4.85
N MET A 185 19.13 16.66 -3.83
CA MET A 185 18.26 16.61 -2.66
C MET A 185 19.08 16.28 -1.41
N PHE A 186 18.59 16.72 -0.26
CA PHE A 186 19.23 16.48 1.02
C PHE A 186 18.36 15.59 1.90
N PHE A 187 18.97 14.52 2.38
CA PHE A 187 18.38 13.64 3.39
C PHE A 187 18.99 13.95 4.75
N PRO A 188 18.20 13.99 5.83
CA PRO A 188 18.75 14.05 7.17
C PRO A 188 19.52 12.75 7.47
N ASN A 189 20.65 12.85 8.16
CA ASN A 189 21.42 11.68 8.60
C ASN A 189 21.40 11.59 10.13
N PRO A 190 20.26 11.20 10.74
CA PRO A 190 20.17 11.10 12.19
C PRO A 190 21.21 10.12 12.71
N ASP A 191 21.85 10.46 13.83
CA ASP A 191 22.85 9.63 14.51
C ASP A 191 24.07 9.24 13.65
N HIS A 192 24.33 9.95 12.55
CA HIS A 192 25.45 9.68 11.64
C HIS A 192 25.49 8.24 11.10
N GLN A 193 24.31 7.69 10.79
CA GLN A 193 24.15 6.32 10.30
C GLN A 193 24.82 6.05 8.95
N ILE A 194 24.87 7.08 8.09
CA ILE A 194 25.56 7.03 6.79
C ILE A 194 26.91 7.73 6.94
N GLN A 195 28.00 7.03 6.64
CA GLN A 195 29.38 7.54 6.61
C GLN A 195 30.00 7.21 5.24
N PRO A 196 31.09 7.87 4.83
CA PRO A 196 31.79 7.49 3.61
C PRO A 196 32.09 5.99 3.54
N GLY A 197 31.68 5.35 2.45
CA GLY A 197 31.79 3.91 2.23
C GLY A 197 30.57 3.10 2.69
N THR A 198 29.63 3.69 3.42
CA THR A 198 28.39 2.99 3.81
C THR A 198 27.58 2.65 2.55
N PRO A 199 27.14 1.38 2.37
CA PRO A 199 26.28 0.99 1.26
C PRO A 199 24.87 1.54 1.48
N VAL A 200 24.43 2.39 0.55
CA VAL A 200 23.12 3.07 0.61
C VAL A 200 22.37 2.82 -0.68
N SER A 201 21.13 2.37 -0.55
CA SER A 201 20.19 2.29 -1.66
C SER A 201 19.35 3.56 -1.73
N PHE A 202 19.14 4.06 -2.95
CA PHE A 202 18.24 5.18 -3.22
C PHE A 202 16.96 4.67 -3.87
N GLY A 203 15.82 5.06 -3.32
CA GLY A 203 14.52 4.54 -3.70
C GLY A 203 13.52 5.63 -4.10
N PHE A 204 12.63 5.22 -5.02
CA PHE A 204 11.56 6.01 -5.60
C PHE A 204 10.26 5.19 -5.45
N GLY A 205 9.50 5.42 -4.37
CA GLY A 205 8.30 4.65 -4.08
C GLY A 205 8.58 3.14 -3.94
N ASN A 206 8.12 2.34 -4.91
CA ASN A 206 8.30 0.88 -4.93
C ASN A 206 9.54 0.41 -5.69
N VAL A 207 10.31 1.30 -6.32
CA VAL A 207 11.56 0.96 -7.01
C VAL A 207 12.75 1.41 -6.17
N GLN A 208 13.76 0.55 -6.04
CA GLN A 208 14.98 0.84 -5.29
C GLN A 208 16.20 0.48 -6.12
N VAL A 209 17.17 1.37 -6.18
CA VAL A 209 18.48 1.06 -6.77
C VAL A 209 19.28 0.20 -5.81
N GLU A 210 20.02 -0.76 -6.34
CA GLU A 210 21.00 -1.55 -5.59
C GLU A 210 21.94 -0.66 -4.73
N PRO A 211 22.53 -1.19 -3.66
CA PRO A 211 23.33 -0.37 -2.76
C PRO A 211 24.55 0.24 -3.46
N ILE A 212 24.65 1.57 -3.41
CA ILE A 212 25.80 2.34 -3.89
C ILE A 212 26.61 2.77 -2.65
N ALA A 213 27.92 2.54 -2.68
CA ALA A 213 28.79 3.03 -1.62
C ALA A 213 28.78 4.57 -1.61
N SER A 214 28.36 5.14 -0.49
CA SER A 214 28.40 6.58 -0.29
C SER A 214 29.85 7.09 -0.32
N ARG A 215 30.04 8.33 -0.79
CA ARG A 215 31.35 8.97 -0.92
C ARG A 215 31.55 10.10 0.09
#